data_AF-A0A352WNG3-F1
#
_entry.id   AF-A0A352WNG3-F1
#
_cell.length_a   1.000
_cell.length_b   1.000
_cell.length_c   1.000
_cell.angle_alpha   90.00
_cell.angle_beta   90.00
_cell.angle_gamma   90.00
#
_symmetry.space_group_name_H-M   'P 1'
#
loop_
_entity.id
_entity.type
_entity.pdbx_description
1 polymer ?
#
loop_
_entity_poly.entity_id
_entity_poly.type
_entity_poly.pdbx_seq_one_letter_code
_entity_poly.pdbx_strand_id
1 'polypeptide(L)'
;MLINAWKWEGTGNAFILLDRRDWAVLPDAATIAAMCDAANGVGADGLIFFQPLNNATDAMPCSEWEMDYVNADGSRSFCGNGSRALFAFLRGQGWMPQSGGSLHACDGCHAVAWDEVHAEPGVELRPIAPPKAAAEGATFVDTGSPHHLIWVENAAACDVVGEGRAIRYGAEYAPDGTNVDFVQRIDADALAMRTYERGVEAETRACGTGAVAAAVADHAERGGSLQREVRMPGGTLRVQLHEPEETTGAYSNVWLYGAANEVLRAAWNGLKWTVLVVTLGMGWMPAAAAQGNWTDEVEVSVLTGSPGPDLYSAWGHTAIRVFDPGQTPPVDWTYNYGTFEFGEGFYLRFMRGELNYRLAKSPFSSLQREYMHFERAILEQPLALSPDDARALVAYLEWNYLPENRVYAYKFFEDNCSSRVLTVLHAVFGDRWDSGCAADAALGVTYREALRPYMHGDAWIETGIDFILGPRADRLMQPCGSSFLPDGLMQQLQNATLDGRSVAGPAEELLPPQRSWFRSVVYTPALAHPMLWCALVLIWTLVWSVRRLLSHR
;
A
#
# COMPACT_ATOMS: atom_id res chain seq x y z
N MET A 1 16.84 1.99 24.01
CA MET A 1 15.80 2.14 22.97
C MET A 1 15.57 0.77 22.36
N LEU A 2 14.32 0.31 22.25
CA LEU A 2 13.99 -0.95 21.58
C LEU A 2 13.66 -0.62 20.12
N ILE A 3 14.46 -1.10 19.19
CA ILE A 3 14.30 -0.92 17.75
C ILE A 3 13.62 -2.17 17.20
N ASN A 4 12.54 -1.99 16.44
CA ASN A 4 11.89 -3.09 15.75
C ASN A 4 12.75 -3.52 14.55
N ALA A 5 12.90 -4.83 14.39
CA ALA A 5 13.53 -5.40 13.21
C ALA A 5 12.73 -6.57 12.69
N TRP A 6 12.72 -6.71 11.37
CA TRP A 6 12.11 -7.84 10.68
C TRP A 6 13.18 -8.54 9.87
N LYS A 7 13.36 -9.83 10.09
CA LYS A 7 14.22 -10.64 9.26
C LYS A 7 13.40 -11.18 8.10
N TRP A 8 13.83 -10.87 6.89
CA TRP A 8 13.21 -11.34 5.66
C TRP A 8 14.22 -12.10 4.83
N GLU A 9 13.73 -12.99 3.97
CA GLU A 9 14.54 -13.57 2.91
C GLU A 9 13.96 -13.23 1.53
N GLY A 10 14.83 -13.02 0.55
CA GLY A 10 14.48 -12.91 -0.86
C GLY A 10 15.28 -13.94 -1.65
N THR A 11 14.63 -15.02 -2.08
CA THR A 11 15.25 -16.12 -2.86
C THR A 11 16.59 -16.61 -2.30
N GLY A 12 16.69 -16.76 -0.98
CA GLY A 12 17.87 -17.27 -0.30
C GLY A 12 18.88 -16.23 0.20
N ASN A 13 18.69 -14.94 -0.10
CA ASN A 13 19.38 -13.87 0.62
C ASN A 13 18.58 -13.43 1.84
N ALA A 14 19.24 -13.23 2.98
CA ALA A 14 18.62 -12.80 4.22
C ALA A 14 18.91 -11.33 4.53
N PHE A 15 17.89 -10.60 4.94
CA PHE A 15 17.96 -9.17 5.23
C PHE A 15 17.38 -8.87 6.62
N ILE A 16 17.96 -7.90 7.31
CA ILE A 16 17.35 -7.27 8.48
C ILE A 16 16.72 -5.95 8.01
N LEU A 17 15.40 -5.90 7.97
CA LEU A 17 14.66 -4.67 7.69
C LEU A 17 14.57 -3.86 8.98
N LEU A 18 14.94 -2.59 8.89
CA LEU A 18 14.95 -1.63 9.98
C LEU A 18 14.27 -0.35 9.52
N ASP A 19 13.42 0.20 10.36
CA ASP A 19 12.86 1.52 10.10
C ASP A 19 13.98 2.56 10.22
N ARG A 20 14.33 3.23 9.11
CA ARG A 20 15.41 4.24 9.06
C ARG A 20 15.18 5.37 10.05
N ARG A 21 13.92 5.63 10.41
CA ARG A 21 13.49 6.73 11.28
C ARG A 21 13.85 6.49 12.74
N ASP A 22 14.01 5.23 13.15
CA ASP A 22 14.52 4.85 14.48
C ASP A 22 16.03 5.18 14.66
N TRP A 23 16.72 5.63 13.61
CA TRP A 23 18.18 5.83 13.61
C TRP A 23 18.55 7.28 13.32
N ALA A 24 18.83 8.07 14.34
CA ALA A 24 19.37 9.43 14.14
C ALA A 24 20.72 9.40 13.39
N VAL A 25 21.55 8.42 13.72
CA VAL A 25 22.81 8.10 13.03
C VAL A 25 22.80 6.61 12.75
N LEU A 26 23.13 6.22 11.52
CA LEU A 26 23.24 4.81 11.15
C LEU A 26 24.38 4.13 11.92
N PRO A 27 24.24 2.83 12.24
CA PRO A 27 25.29 2.09 12.92
C PRO A 27 26.57 2.09 12.08
N ASP A 28 27.72 2.08 12.76
CA ASP A 28 28.99 1.96 12.07
C ASP A 28 29.18 0.56 11.45
N ALA A 29 30.16 0.41 10.57
CA ALA A 29 30.43 -0.85 9.87
C ALA A 29 30.68 -2.01 10.83
N ALA A 30 31.32 -1.76 11.97
CA ALA A 30 31.59 -2.80 12.98
C ALA A 30 30.29 -3.31 13.63
N THR A 31 29.36 -2.41 13.94
CA THR A 31 28.04 -2.74 14.48
C THR A 31 27.19 -3.47 13.44
N ILE A 32 27.20 -3.01 12.20
CA ILE A 32 26.53 -3.67 11.07
C ILE A 32 27.03 -5.10 10.90
N ALA A 33 28.35 -5.30 10.85
CA ALA A 33 28.95 -6.62 10.74
C ALA A 33 28.55 -7.54 11.91
N ALA A 34 28.53 -7.00 13.14
CA ALA A 34 28.10 -7.75 14.32
C ALA A 34 26.60 -8.14 14.28
N MET A 35 25.74 -7.31 13.71
CA MET A 35 24.31 -7.63 13.52
C MET A 35 24.13 -8.73 12.47
N CYS A 36 24.89 -8.66 11.37
CA CYS A 36 24.85 -9.60 10.26
C CYS A 36 25.55 -10.94 10.55
N ASP A 37 26.45 -11.00 11.54
CA ASP A 37 27.19 -12.21 11.90
C ASP A 37 26.25 -13.39 12.20
N ALA A 38 26.48 -14.52 11.53
CA ALA A 38 25.60 -15.69 11.63
C ALA A 38 25.76 -16.47 12.93
N ALA A 39 26.91 -16.36 13.61
CA ALA A 39 27.21 -17.13 14.82
C ALA A 39 26.78 -16.40 16.10
N ASN A 40 26.94 -15.08 16.13
CA ASN A 40 26.79 -14.23 17.32
C ASN A 40 25.72 -13.14 17.12
N GLY A 41 25.33 -12.86 15.88
CA GLY A 41 24.31 -11.88 15.51
C GLY A 41 22.98 -12.52 15.09
N VAL A 42 22.24 -11.82 14.23
CA VAL A 42 20.95 -12.30 13.68
C VAL A 42 21.17 -13.18 12.44
N GLY A 43 22.33 -13.07 11.79
CA GLY A 43 22.66 -13.78 10.56
C GLY A 43 21.90 -13.22 9.36
N ALA A 44 22.49 -12.28 8.63
CA ALA A 44 21.91 -11.70 7.43
C ALA A 44 23.03 -11.24 6.47
N ASP A 45 22.72 -11.20 5.17
CA ASP A 45 23.65 -10.71 4.14
C ASP A 45 23.82 -9.18 4.20
N GLY A 46 22.79 -8.49 4.71
CA GLY A 46 22.84 -7.06 4.97
C GLY A 46 21.61 -6.54 5.71
N LEU A 47 21.60 -5.23 5.93
CA LEU A 47 20.48 -4.49 6.51
C LEU A 47 19.83 -3.62 5.45
N ILE A 48 18.52 -3.44 5.58
CA ILE A 48 17.75 -2.52 4.75
C ILE A 48 17.11 -1.51 5.69
N PHE A 49 17.59 -0.27 5.62
CA PHE A 49 16.94 0.84 6.29
C PHE A 49 15.90 1.45 5.35
N PHE A 50 14.65 1.53 5.78
CA PHE A 50 13.57 2.04 4.94
C PHE A 50 12.81 3.18 5.61
N GLN A 51 12.30 4.14 4.83
CA GLN A 51 11.43 5.22 5.30
C GLN A 51 10.55 5.75 4.16
N PRO A 52 9.37 6.32 4.44
CA PRO A 52 8.58 7.00 3.42
C PRO A 52 9.32 8.24 2.89
N LEU A 53 9.18 8.49 1.60
CA LEU A 53 9.60 9.75 0.97
C LEU A 53 8.39 10.69 0.93
N ASN A 54 8.52 11.90 1.48
CA ASN A 54 7.39 12.85 1.52
C ASN A 54 7.40 13.88 0.37
N ASN A 55 8.40 13.85 -0.53
CA ASN A 55 8.55 14.84 -1.59
C ASN A 55 8.88 14.18 -2.95
N ALA A 56 7.87 13.96 -3.79
CA ALA A 56 8.09 13.83 -5.23
C ALA A 56 8.63 15.17 -5.75
N THR A 57 9.71 15.16 -6.52
CA THR A 57 10.13 16.35 -7.28
C THR A 57 10.32 15.96 -8.73
N ASP A 58 10.30 16.91 -9.67
CA ASP A 58 10.63 16.62 -11.08
C ASP A 58 12.05 16.01 -11.24
N ALA A 59 12.93 16.20 -10.25
CA ALA A 59 14.25 15.59 -10.17
C ALA A 59 14.28 14.18 -9.52
N MET A 60 13.19 13.79 -8.83
CA MET A 60 13.05 12.53 -8.12
C MET A 60 11.64 11.96 -8.35
N PRO A 61 11.42 11.20 -9.45
CA PRO A 61 10.11 10.66 -9.80
C PRO A 61 9.61 9.58 -8.82
N CYS A 62 10.49 9.06 -7.95
CA CYS A 62 10.11 8.21 -6.83
C CYS A 62 9.72 9.04 -5.62
N SER A 63 8.58 8.74 -5.05
CA SER A 63 8.02 9.55 -3.96
C SER A 63 7.32 8.73 -2.89
N GLU A 64 7.50 7.41 -2.87
CA GLU A 64 6.81 6.56 -1.92
C GLU A 64 7.72 6.13 -0.79
N TRP A 65 8.82 5.42 -1.09
CA TRP A 65 9.70 4.86 -0.08
C TRP A 65 11.17 4.95 -0.48
N GLU A 66 12.02 5.28 0.49
CA GLU A 66 13.48 5.15 0.41
C GLU A 66 13.89 3.77 0.94
N MET A 67 14.88 3.18 0.27
CA MET A 67 15.53 1.94 0.62
C MET A 67 17.04 2.13 0.62
N ASP A 68 17.65 2.08 1.81
CA ASP A 68 19.09 2.16 1.99
C ASP A 68 19.61 0.77 2.39
N TYR A 69 20.06 0.01 1.39
CA TYR A 69 20.66 -1.30 1.60
C TYR A 69 22.15 -1.16 1.94
N VAL A 70 22.53 -1.79 3.05
CA VAL A 70 23.88 -1.81 3.57
C VAL A 70 24.32 -3.25 3.73
N ASN A 71 25.39 -3.64 3.04
CA ASN A 71 25.99 -4.96 3.12
C ASN A 71 26.54 -5.21 4.54
N ALA A 72 26.80 -6.48 4.88
CA ALA A 72 27.39 -6.87 6.16
C ALA A 72 28.73 -6.17 6.48
N ASP A 73 29.48 -5.71 5.49
CA ASP A 73 30.73 -4.95 5.65
C ASP A 73 30.54 -3.43 5.83
N GLY A 74 29.29 -2.95 5.79
CA GLY A 74 28.93 -1.53 5.89
C GLY A 74 28.89 -0.76 4.56
N SER A 75 29.26 -1.40 3.43
CA SER A 75 29.17 -0.78 2.11
C SER A 75 27.73 -0.68 1.61
N ARG A 76 27.45 0.27 0.71
CA ARG A 76 26.10 0.49 0.14
C ARG A 76 26.06 0.07 -1.32
N SER A 77 24.98 -0.59 -1.71
CA SER A 77 24.74 -0.99 -3.10
C SER A 77 23.25 -1.16 -3.38
N PHE A 78 22.89 -1.28 -4.66
CA PHE A 78 21.56 -1.74 -5.02
C PHE A 78 21.44 -3.26 -4.79
N CYS A 79 20.27 -3.73 -4.35
CA CYS A 79 20.01 -5.15 -4.15
C CYS A 79 18.58 -5.51 -4.59
N GLY A 80 18.46 -6.11 -5.77
CA GLY A 80 17.14 -6.52 -6.30
C GLY A 80 16.41 -7.53 -5.40
N ASN A 81 17.13 -8.44 -4.73
CA ASN A 81 16.54 -9.39 -3.78
C ASN A 81 16.02 -8.68 -2.53
N GLY A 82 16.77 -7.69 -2.03
CA GLY A 82 16.36 -6.82 -0.92
C GLY A 82 15.15 -5.96 -1.27
N SER A 83 15.09 -5.40 -2.49
CA SER A 83 13.97 -4.57 -2.93
C SER A 83 12.65 -5.36 -3.00
N ARG A 84 12.69 -6.60 -3.50
CA ARG A 84 11.51 -7.49 -3.48
C ARG A 84 11.07 -7.85 -2.06
N ALA A 85 12.03 -8.14 -1.18
CA ALA A 85 11.73 -8.41 0.23
C ALA A 85 11.12 -7.20 0.94
N LEU A 86 11.69 -6.01 0.74
CA LEU A 86 11.13 -4.78 1.28
C LEU A 86 9.74 -4.48 0.71
N PHE A 87 9.54 -4.64 -0.60
CA PHE A 87 8.22 -4.48 -1.21
C PHE A 87 7.18 -5.44 -0.60
N ALA A 88 7.50 -6.73 -0.51
CA ALA A 88 6.62 -7.71 0.09
C ALA A 88 6.28 -7.38 1.54
N PHE A 89 7.26 -6.90 2.32
CA PHE A 89 7.05 -6.40 3.67
C PHE A 89 6.10 -5.19 3.69
N LEU A 90 6.39 -4.13 2.95
CA LEU A 90 5.59 -2.90 2.92
C LEU A 90 4.15 -3.18 2.45
N ARG A 91 3.99 -4.05 1.45
CA ARG A 91 2.68 -4.53 0.97
C ARG A 91 1.94 -5.28 2.07
N GLY A 92 2.62 -6.19 2.78
CA GLY A 92 2.05 -6.97 3.88
C GLY A 92 1.63 -6.11 5.08
N GLN A 93 2.36 -5.02 5.36
CA GLN A 93 1.98 -4.02 6.37
C GLN A 93 0.85 -3.08 5.91
N GLY A 94 0.45 -3.11 4.63
CA GLY A 94 -0.49 -2.16 4.05
C GLY A 94 0.09 -0.75 3.87
N TRP A 95 1.42 -0.61 3.89
CA TRP A 95 2.14 0.66 3.77
C TRP A 95 2.48 1.04 2.32
N MET A 96 2.38 0.08 1.40
CA MET A 96 2.46 0.28 -0.05
C MET A 96 1.19 -0.29 -0.72
N PRO A 97 0.70 0.29 -1.84
CA PRO A 97 -0.45 -0.26 -2.55
C PRO A 97 -0.27 -1.73 -2.93
N GLN A 98 -1.36 -2.49 -2.95
CA GLN A 98 -1.30 -3.94 -3.16
C GLN A 98 -0.78 -4.35 -4.54
N SER A 99 -0.95 -3.49 -5.55
CA SER A 99 -0.50 -3.69 -6.93
C SER A 99 0.99 -3.42 -7.12
N GLY A 100 1.60 -2.56 -6.31
CA GLY A 100 2.94 -2.03 -6.55
C GLY A 100 3.10 -0.57 -6.18
N GLY A 101 4.31 -0.06 -6.39
CA GLY A 101 4.75 1.26 -5.99
C GLY A 101 6.15 1.57 -6.49
N SER A 102 6.86 2.46 -5.80
CA SER A 102 8.26 2.79 -6.11
C SER A 102 9.17 2.80 -4.90
N LEU A 103 10.40 2.34 -5.10
CA LEU A 103 11.50 2.40 -4.14
C LEU A 103 12.61 3.30 -4.71
N HIS A 104 13.08 4.24 -3.90
CA HIS A 104 14.29 5.00 -4.18
C HIS A 104 15.48 4.33 -3.47
N ALA A 105 16.38 3.74 -4.25
CA ALA A 105 17.61 3.10 -3.81
C ALA A 105 18.83 4.01 -4.06
N CYS A 106 20.03 3.54 -3.70
CA CYS A 106 21.26 4.33 -3.84
C CYS A 106 21.61 4.70 -5.29
N ASP A 107 21.13 3.93 -6.27
CA ASP A 107 21.31 4.15 -7.70
C ASP A 107 20.08 4.74 -8.39
N GLY A 108 19.06 5.13 -7.62
CA GLY A 108 17.89 5.87 -8.08
C GLY A 108 16.60 5.09 -7.96
N CYS A 109 15.74 5.26 -8.97
CA CYS A 109 14.34 4.87 -8.91
C CYS A 109 14.07 3.48 -9.46
N HIS A 110 13.31 2.69 -8.70
CA HIS A 110 12.88 1.34 -9.09
C HIS A 110 11.38 1.19 -8.85
N ALA A 111 10.64 0.79 -9.89
CA ALA A 111 9.28 0.34 -9.71
C ALA A 111 9.26 -1.02 -9.02
N VAL A 112 8.25 -1.27 -8.20
CA VAL A 112 7.97 -2.58 -7.61
C VAL A 112 6.52 -2.94 -7.89
N ALA A 113 6.26 -4.21 -8.15
CA ALA A 113 4.93 -4.68 -8.52
C ALA A 113 4.68 -6.08 -8.00
N TRP A 114 3.41 -6.40 -7.75
CA TRP A 114 2.99 -7.74 -7.38
C TRP A 114 2.55 -8.51 -8.62
N ASP A 115 3.15 -9.68 -8.85
CA ASP A 115 2.69 -10.59 -9.89
C ASP A 115 1.60 -11.51 -9.32
N GLU A 116 0.36 -11.22 -9.69
CA GLU A 116 -0.80 -12.02 -9.26
C GLU A 116 -0.80 -13.45 -9.81
N VAL A 117 -0.14 -13.71 -10.95
CA VAL A 117 -0.15 -15.04 -11.57
C VAL A 117 0.71 -16.01 -10.77
N HIS A 118 1.88 -15.56 -10.34
CA HIS A 118 2.84 -16.39 -9.61
C HIS A 118 2.81 -16.14 -8.09
N ALA A 119 2.07 -15.12 -7.64
CA ALA A 119 2.03 -14.64 -6.27
C ALA A 119 3.42 -14.25 -5.73
N GLU A 120 4.16 -13.48 -6.54
CA GLU A 120 5.54 -13.08 -6.23
C GLU A 120 5.73 -11.56 -6.30
N PRO A 121 6.55 -10.97 -5.41
CA PRO A 121 6.99 -9.59 -5.56
C PRO A 121 7.94 -9.46 -6.77
N GLY A 122 7.94 -8.29 -7.37
CA GLY A 122 8.82 -7.91 -8.47
C GLY A 122 9.47 -6.54 -8.28
N VAL A 123 10.63 -6.35 -8.90
CA VAL A 123 11.33 -5.06 -8.97
C VAL A 123 11.83 -4.82 -10.38
N GLU A 124 11.67 -3.59 -10.87
CA GLU A 124 12.22 -3.14 -12.15
C GLU A 124 13.68 -2.68 -11.95
N LEU A 125 14.57 -3.14 -12.84
CA LEU A 125 15.95 -2.67 -12.90
C LEU A 125 16.07 -1.47 -13.84
N ARG A 126 17.08 -0.65 -13.59
CA ARG A 126 17.45 0.44 -14.51
C ARG A 126 17.83 -0.11 -15.89
N PRO A 127 17.73 0.70 -16.96
CA PRO A 127 18.10 0.27 -18.30
C PRO A 127 19.50 -0.35 -18.36
N ILE A 128 19.59 -1.52 -18.99
CA ILE A 128 20.79 -2.35 -19.06
C ILE A 128 21.40 -2.21 -20.44
N ALA A 129 22.69 -1.87 -20.51
CA ALA A 129 23.42 -1.78 -21.77
C ALA A 129 23.58 -3.17 -22.42
N PRO A 130 23.75 -3.25 -23.75
CA PRO A 130 24.00 -4.52 -24.42
C PRO A 130 25.19 -5.28 -23.80
N PRO A 131 25.12 -6.63 -23.74
CA PRO A 131 26.25 -7.45 -23.31
C PRO A 131 27.52 -7.19 -24.12
N LYS A 132 28.67 -7.28 -23.46
CA LYS A 132 29.99 -7.09 -24.07
C LYS A 132 30.78 -8.40 -23.99
N ALA A 133 31.64 -8.67 -24.98
CA ALA A 133 32.59 -9.77 -24.88
C ALA A 133 33.62 -9.48 -23.76
N ALA A 134 33.97 -10.51 -23.00
CA ALA A 134 35.02 -10.50 -21.99
C ALA A 134 36.09 -11.57 -22.28
N ALA A 135 37.11 -11.64 -21.43
CA ALA A 135 38.21 -12.60 -21.60
C ALA A 135 37.70 -14.05 -21.69
N GLU A 136 38.43 -14.89 -22.43
CA GLU A 136 38.21 -16.34 -22.50
C GLU A 136 36.80 -16.78 -22.95
N GLY A 137 36.13 -15.95 -23.76
CA GLY A 137 34.78 -16.26 -24.27
C GLY A 137 33.66 -15.97 -23.27
N ALA A 138 33.99 -15.34 -22.14
CA ALA A 138 33.02 -14.84 -21.19
C ALA A 138 32.21 -13.66 -21.74
N THR A 139 31.12 -13.34 -21.06
CA THR A 139 30.27 -12.19 -21.37
C THR A 139 30.24 -11.25 -20.16
N PHE A 140 30.32 -9.95 -20.40
CA PHE A 140 30.17 -8.92 -19.39
C PHE A 140 28.82 -8.22 -19.54
N VAL A 141 28.11 -8.08 -18.42
CA VAL A 141 26.88 -7.27 -18.34
C VAL A 141 26.93 -6.44 -17.07
N ASP A 142 26.56 -5.17 -17.18
CA ASP A 142 26.40 -4.28 -16.03
C ASP A 142 24.91 -4.00 -15.81
N THR A 143 24.38 -4.49 -14.70
CA THR A 143 22.97 -4.36 -14.33
C THR A 143 22.76 -3.32 -13.22
N GLY A 144 23.72 -2.39 -13.09
CA GLY A 144 23.93 -1.56 -11.89
C GLY A 144 24.99 -2.14 -10.95
N SER A 145 25.36 -3.40 -11.18
CA SER A 145 26.51 -4.09 -10.61
C SER A 145 27.22 -4.84 -11.75
N PRO A 146 28.57 -4.87 -11.79
CA PRO A 146 29.31 -5.56 -12.84
C PRO A 146 29.24 -7.09 -12.68
N HIS A 147 28.96 -7.79 -13.78
CA HIS A 147 28.88 -9.25 -13.84
C HIS A 147 29.75 -9.81 -14.98
N HIS A 148 30.62 -10.76 -14.65
CA HIS A 148 31.41 -11.56 -15.60
C HIS A 148 30.80 -12.97 -15.67
N LEU A 149 30.25 -13.33 -16.82
CA LEU A 149 29.48 -14.53 -17.03
C LEU A 149 30.31 -15.56 -17.78
N ILE A 150 30.46 -16.73 -17.17
CA ILE A 150 31.13 -17.90 -17.74
C ILE A 150 30.07 -18.92 -18.10
N TRP A 151 29.96 -19.23 -19.39
CA TRP A 151 29.04 -20.25 -19.88
C TRP A 151 29.64 -21.64 -19.66
N VAL A 152 28.92 -22.49 -18.92
CA VAL A 152 29.39 -23.83 -18.52
C VAL A 152 28.38 -24.91 -18.86
N GLU A 153 28.85 -26.14 -19.09
CA GLU A 153 27.97 -27.29 -19.33
C GLU A 153 27.27 -27.78 -18.06
N ASN A 154 27.89 -27.62 -16.89
CA ASN A 154 27.36 -28.06 -15.60
C ASN A 154 27.76 -27.10 -14.48
N ALA A 155 26.87 -26.18 -14.12
CA ALA A 155 27.14 -25.20 -13.07
C ALA A 155 27.38 -25.84 -11.70
N ALA A 156 26.75 -26.98 -11.40
CA ALA A 156 26.90 -27.66 -10.11
C ALA A 156 28.31 -28.24 -9.88
N ALA A 157 29.11 -28.42 -10.93
CA ALA A 157 30.47 -28.97 -10.86
C ALA A 157 31.58 -27.91 -10.77
N CYS A 158 31.26 -26.62 -10.93
CA CYS A 158 32.25 -25.54 -10.95
C CYS A 158 32.87 -25.27 -9.57
N ASP A 159 34.17 -24.95 -9.55
CA ASP A 159 34.86 -24.38 -8.38
C ASP A 159 34.61 -22.87 -8.32
N VAL A 160 33.40 -22.50 -7.89
CA VAL A 160 32.93 -21.12 -7.86
C VAL A 160 33.86 -20.20 -7.06
N VAL A 161 34.41 -20.68 -5.95
CA VAL A 161 35.27 -19.87 -5.08
C VAL A 161 36.67 -19.72 -5.65
N GLY A 162 37.29 -20.82 -6.10
CA GLY A 162 38.65 -20.79 -6.65
C GLY A 162 38.73 -19.99 -7.94
N GLU A 163 37.85 -20.30 -8.90
CA GLU A 163 37.79 -19.64 -10.20
C GLU A 163 37.27 -18.20 -10.09
N GLY A 164 36.19 -18.00 -9.32
CA GLY A 164 35.60 -16.67 -9.11
C GLY A 164 36.61 -15.69 -8.51
N ARG A 165 37.38 -16.11 -7.50
CA ARG A 165 38.42 -15.26 -6.88
C ARG A 165 39.55 -14.90 -7.86
N ALA A 166 39.91 -15.78 -8.78
CA ALA A 166 40.95 -15.53 -9.77
C ALA A 166 40.53 -14.43 -10.77
N ILE A 167 39.24 -14.34 -11.09
CA ILE A 167 38.68 -13.42 -12.08
C ILE A 167 38.20 -12.10 -11.45
N ARG A 168 37.69 -12.16 -10.22
CA ARG A 168 37.13 -11.04 -9.43
C ARG A 168 37.92 -9.72 -9.51
N TYR A 169 39.25 -9.82 -9.53
CA TYR A 169 40.20 -8.70 -9.58
C TYR A 169 41.02 -8.64 -10.88
N GLY A 170 40.51 -9.23 -11.96
CA GLY A 170 41.11 -9.12 -13.29
C GLY A 170 41.37 -7.66 -13.66
N ALA A 171 42.45 -7.42 -14.42
CA ALA A 171 42.90 -6.06 -14.74
C ALA A 171 41.82 -5.22 -15.46
N GLU A 172 40.93 -5.87 -16.20
CA GLU A 172 39.80 -5.27 -16.90
C GLU A 172 38.67 -4.77 -15.98
N TYR A 173 38.64 -5.23 -14.73
CA TYR A 173 37.63 -4.84 -13.74
C TYR A 173 38.20 -3.95 -12.64
N ALA A 174 39.50 -3.63 -12.67
CA ALA A 174 40.14 -2.80 -11.66
C ALA A 174 39.58 -1.35 -11.67
N PRO A 175 39.51 -0.68 -10.50
CA PRO A 175 39.92 -1.16 -9.17
C PRO A 175 38.83 -1.93 -8.41
N ASP A 176 37.56 -1.77 -8.78
CA ASP A 176 36.43 -2.21 -7.95
C ASP A 176 36.09 -3.70 -8.14
N GLY A 177 36.47 -4.25 -9.28
CA GLY A 177 36.28 -5.63 -9.75
C GLY A 177 34.81 -6.00 -10.03
N THR A 178 34.53 -7.30 -10.26
CA THR A 178 33.24 -7.81 -10.77
C THR A 178 32.67 -8.98 -9.97
N ASN A 179 31.35 -9.20 -10.01
CA ASN A 179 30.78 -10.52 -9.69
C ASN A 179 31.16 -11.52 -10.78
N VAL A 180 31.26 -12.80 -10.43
CA VAL A 180 31.57 -13.88 -11.38
C VAL A 180 30.47 -14.93 -11.35
N ASP A 181 29.76 -15.07 -12.46
CA ASP A 181 28.57 -15.92 -12.59
C ASP A 181 28.85 -17.10 -13.52
N PHE A 182 28.63 -18.32 -13.01
CA PHE A 182 28.76 -19.56 -13.76
C PHE A 182 27.36 -19.98 -14.23
N VAL A 183 27.11 -19.84 -15.53
CA VAL A 183 25.78 -19.96 -16.11
C VAL A 183 25.69 -21.19 -17.02
N GLN A 184 24.72 -22.04 -16.73
CA GLN A 184 24.38 -23.21 -17.54
C GLN A 184 23.03 -22.99 -18.22
N ARG A 185 22.97 -23.26 -19.53
CA ARG A 185 21.70 -23.30 -20.27
C ARG A 185 21.05 -24.66 -20.05
N ILE A 186 19.84 -24.67 -19.50
CA ILE A 186 19.09 -25.91 -19.21
C ILE A 186 18.17 -26.24 -20.38
N ASP A 187 17.37 -25.27 -20.81
CA ASP A 187 16.50 -25.37 -21.98
C ASP A 187 16.36 -24.00 -22.68
N ALA A 188 15.31 -23.82 -23.50
CA ALA A 188 15.10 -22.60 -24.25
C ALA A 188 14.97 -21.36 -23.34
N ASP A 189 14.29 -21.51 -22.20
CA ASP A 189 13.85 -20.41 -21.33
C ASP A 189 14.35 -20.56 -19.88
N ALA A 190 15.02 -21.67 -19.53
CA ALA A 190 15.58 -21.91 -18.21
C ALA A 190 17.11 -21.95 -18.20
N LEU A 191 17.69 -21.27 -17.21
CA LEU A 191 19.10 -21.23 -16.88
C LEU A 191 19.32 -21.79 -15.46
N ALA A 192 20.50 -22.31 -15.19
CA ALA A 192 21.00 -22.54 -13.84
C ALA A 192 22.24 -21.67 -13.62
N MET A 193 22.38 -21.10 -12.42
CA MET A 193 23.46 -20.17 -12.13
C MET A 193 24.00 -20.33 -10.71
N ARG A 194 25.32 -20.21 -10.57
CA ARG A 194 26.02 -20.03 -9.29
C ARG A 194 26.92 -18.81 -9.40
N THR A 195 27.14 -18.11 -8.30
CA THR A 195 27.76 -16.79 -8.32
C THR A 195 28.79 -16.63 -7.21
N TYR A 196 29.96 -16.09 -7.56
CA TYR A 196 30.93 -15.56 -6.62
C TYR A 196 30.70 -14.05 -6.52
N GLU A 197 30.24 -13.59 -5.36
CA GLU A 197 29.73 -12.23 -5.21
C GLU A 197 30.81 -11.29 -4.69
N ARG A 198 30.96 -10.17 -5.41
CA ARG A 198 31.85 -9.07 -5.05
C ARG A 198 31.43 -8.48 -3.71
N GLY A 199 32.39 -8.32 -2.80
CA GLY A 199 32.16 -7.76 -1.45
C GLY A 199 31.80 -8.82 -0.40
N VAL A 200 31.25 -9.97 -0.82
CA VAL A 200 31.11 -11.14 0.05
C VAL A 200 32.36 -12.03 -0.03
N GLU A 201 33.03 -12.03 -1.20
CA GLU A 201 34.26 -12.80 -1.48
C GLU A 201 34.11 -14.32 -1.23
N ALA A 202 32.88 -14.80 -1.49
CA ALA A 202 32.47 -16.19 -1.40
C ALA A 202 31.31 -16.46 -2.38
N GLU A 203 30.91 -17.73 -2.48
CA GLU A 203 29.69 -18.11 -3.17
C GLU A 203 28.46 -17.70 -2.35
N THR A 204 27.51 -17.01 -2.99
CA THR A 204 26.21 -16.68 -2.39
C THR A 204 25.10 -17.56 -2.96
N ARG A 205 24.02 -17.72 -2.18
CA ARG A 205 22.91 -18.62 -2.56
C ARG A 205 22.11 -18.10 -3.75
N ALA A 206 22.02 -16.78 -3.90
CA ALA A 206 21.40 -16.13 -5.03
C ALA A 206 21.97 -14.73 -5.24
N CYS A 207 21.95 -14.26 -6.48
CA CYS A 207 22.27 -12.88 -6.84
C CYS A 207 21.27 -12.39 -7.88
N GLY A 208 20.42 -11.43 -7.48
CA GLY A 208 19.34 -10.92 -8.32
C GLY A 208 19.85 -10.19 -9.57
N THR A 209 20.83 -9.31 -9.41
CA THR A 209 21.44 -8.56 -10.52
C THR A 209 22.20 -9.47 -11.48
N GLY A 210 22.79 -10.57 -10.98
CA GLY A 210 23.43 -11.60 -11.79
C GLY A 210 22.42 -12.45 -12.58
N ALA A 211 21.28 -12.78 -11.99
CA ALA A 211 20.22 -13.51 -12.70
C ALA A 211 19.70 -12.69 -13.88
N VAL A 212 19.54 -11.37 -13.70
CA VAL A 212 19.20 -10.46 -14.80
C VAL A 212 20.31 -10.41 -15.84
N ALA A 213 21.57 -10.30 -15.42
CA ALA A 213 22.72 -10.32 -16.32
C ALA A 213 22.73 -11.58 -17.20
N ALA A 214 22.50 -12.76 -16.60
CA ALA A 214 22.43 -14.04 -17.31
C ALA A 214 21.28 -14.10 -18.31
N ALA A 215 20.10 -13.61 -17.93
CA ALA A 215 18.94 -13.56 -18.80
C ALA A 215 19.15 -12.63 -20.01
N VAL A 216 19.70 -11.43 -19.78
CA VAL A 216 20.02 -10.46 -20.82
C VAL A 216 21.09 -11.00 -21.78
N ALA A 217 22.16 -11.59 -21.25
CA ALA A 217 23.22 -12.19 -22.06
C ALA A 217 22.72 -13.35 -22.91
N ASP A 218 21.91 -14.23 -22.31
CA ASP A 218 21.33 -15.38 -23.00
C ASP A 218 20.36 -14.96 -24.11
N HIS A 219 19.47 -13.99 -23.83
CA HIS A 219 18.55 -13.46 -24.84
C HIS A 219 19.30 -12.75 -25.97
N ALA A 220 20.33 -11.96 -25.67
CA ALA A 220 21.12 -11.28 -26.70
C ALA A 220 21.83 -12.27 -27.65
N GLU A 221 22.23 -13.45 -27.16
CA GLU A 221 22.91 -14.47 -27.97
C GLU A 221 21.93 -15.39 -28.71
N ARG A 222 20.85 -15.85 -28.06
CA ARG A 222 19.93 -16.87 -28.60
C ARG A 222 18.58 -16.35 -29.08
N GLY A 223 18.20 -15.13 -28.70
CA GLY A 223 16.85 -14.58 -28.87
C GLY A 223 15.78 -15.44 -28.18
N GLY A 224 14.56 -15.44 -28.74
CA GLY A 224 13.46 -16.29 -28.30
C GLY A 224 12.54 -15.61 -27.29
N SER A 225 12.11 -16.33 -26.25
CA SER A 225 11.24 -15.77 -25.23
C SER A 225 11.90 -14.58 -24.53
N LEU A 226 11.10 -13.56 -24.22
CA LEU A 226 11.52 -12.44 -23.38
C LEU A 226 11.46 -12.77 -21.88
N GLN A 227 11.17 -14.02 -21.52
CA GLN A 227 11.19 -14.49 -20.15
C GLN A 227 12.29 -15.53 -19.94
N ARG A 228 12.99 -15.45 -18.82
CA ARG A 228 13.96 -16.45 -18.37
C ARG A 228 13.70 -16.84 -16.92
N GLU A 229 13.73 -18.13 -16.65
CA GLU A 229 13.86 -18.66 -15.29
C GLU A 229 15.34 -18.91 -14.99
N VAL A 230 15.82 -18.42 -13.86
CA VAL A 230 17.21 -18.62 -13.41
C VAL A 230 17.19 -19.36 -12.09
N ARG A 231 17.62 -20.63 -12.12
CA ARG A 231 17.65 -21.53 -10.96
C ARG A 231 18.98 -21.39 -10.22
N MET A 232 18.91 -21.07 -8.93
CA MET A 232 20.07 -20.88 -8.06
C MET A 232 19.93 -21.71 -6.78
N PRO A 233 20.99 -21.91 -5.99
CA PRO A 233 20.92 -22.62 -4.71
C PRO A 233 19.92 -22.02 -3.69
N GLY A 234 19.62 -20.73 -3.79
CA GLY A 234 18.66 -20.00 -2.95
C GLY A 234 17.21 -20.12 -3.41
N GLY A 235 16.97 -20.53 -4.66
CA GLY A 235 15.65 -20.62 -5.28
C GLY A 235 15.68 -20.20 -6.75
N THR A 236 14.49 -20.07 -7.34
CA THR A 236 14.33 -19.64 -8.73
C THR A 236 13.97 -18.17 -8.80
N LEU A 237 14.62 -17.45 -9.69
CA LEU A 237 14.26 -16.08 -10.08
C LEU A 237 13.68 -16.09 -11.48
N ARG A 238 12.72 -15.21 -11.73
CA ARG A 238 12.15 -15.01 -13.06
C ARG A 238 12.47 -13.62 -13.55
N VAL A 239 13.14 -13.55 -14.69
CA VAL A 239 13.49 -12.31 -15.36
C VAL A 239 12.55 -12.14 -16.54
N GLN A 240 11.87 -11.00 -16.58
CA GLN A 240 11.04 -10.60 -17.70
C GLN A 240 11.69 -9.40 -18.37
N LEU A 241 11.98 -9.56 -19.65
CA LEU A 241 12.60 -8.59 -20.53
C LEU A 241 11.55 -7.94 -21.41
N HIS A 242 11.94 -6.83 -22.02
CA HIS A 242 11.29 -6.27 -23.19
C HIS A 242 12.26 -6.31 -24.38
N GLU A 243 11.72 -6.18 -25.58
CA GLU A 243 12.55 -6.07 -26.79
C GLU A 243 13.59 -4.95 -26.61
N PRO A 244 14.88 -5.22 -26.89
CA PRO A 244 15.91 -4.22 -26.76
C PRO A 244 15.65 -3.07 -27.74
N GLU A 245 16.03 -1.86 -27.34
CA GLU A 245 15.92 -0.68 -28.19
C GLU A 245 16.69 -0.88 -29.51
N GLU A 246 16.03 -0.69 -30.66
CA GLU A 246 16.64 -0.96 -31.98
C GLU A 246 17.93 -0.17 -32.23
N THR A 247 18.04 1.04 -31.69
CA THR A 247 19.17 1.96 -31.95
C THR A 247 20.35 1.72 -31.02
N THR A 248 20.09 1.45 -29.74
CA THR A 248 21.12 1.35 -28.70
C THR A 248 21.43 -0.10 -28.31
N GLY A 249 20.50 -1.03 -28.59
CA GLY A 249 20.50 -2.41 -28.11
C GLY A 249 20.26 -2.54 -26.60
N ALA A 250 19.91 -1.44 -25.92
CA ALA A 250 19.70 -1.43 -24.48
C ALA A 250 18.38 -2.11 -24.12
N TYR A 251 18.39 -2.82 -22.99
CA TYR A 251 17.20 -3.43 -22.42
C TYR A 251 16.60 -2.49 -21.38
N SER A 252 15.41 -1.99 -21.64
CA SER A 252 14.60 -1.22 -20.68
C SER A 252 13.42 -2.05 -20.19
N ASN A 253 12.76 -1.61 -19.11
CA ASN A 253 11.62 -2.30 -18.51
C ASN A 253 11.94 -3.77 -18.14
N VAL A 254 13.09 -3.97 -17.50
CA VAL A 254 13.60 -5.29 -17.11
C VAL A 254 13.13 -5.61 -15.70
N TRP A 255 12.30 -6.62 -15.55
CA TRP A 255 11.71 -7.00 -14.28
C TRP A 255 12.33 -8.27 -13.72
N LEU A 256 12.60 -8.23 -12.43
CA LEU A 256 13.06 -9.37 -11.65
C LEU A 256 11.97 -9.74 -10.64
N TYR A 257 11.47 -10.98 -10.74
CA TYR A 257 10.49 -11.56 -9.84
C TYR A 257 11.09 -12.75 -9.08
N GLY A 258 10.55 -12.99 -7.88
CA GLY A 258 10.85 -14.20 -7.12
C GLY A 258 10.40 -14.08 -5.67
N ALA A 259 10.18 -15.22 -5.04
CA ALA A 259 9.69 -15.32 -3.67
C ALA A 259 10.48 -14.48 -2.65
N ALA A 260 9.73 -13.85 -1.73
CA ALA A 260 10.27 -13.23 -0.53
C ALA A 260 9.38 -13.52 0.68
N ASN A 261 9.98 -13.87 1.81
CA ASN A 261 9.28 -14.38 2.99
C ASN A 261 9.78 -13.71 4.28
N GLU A 262 8.87 -13.51 5.24
CA GLU A 262 9.25 -13.15 6.60
C GLU A 262 9.80 -14.38 7.34
N VAL A 263 10.96 -14.23 7.98
CA VAL A 263 11.62 -15.30 8.74
C VAL A 263 11.34 -15.15 10.23
N LEU A 264 11.56 -13.97 10.79
CA LEU A 264 11.28 -13.66 12.20
C LEU A 264 11.10 -12.16 12.43
N ARG A 265 10.47 -11.81 13.54
CA ARG A 265 10.42 -10.45 14.07
C ARG A 265 11.16 -10.38 15.39
N ALA A 266 11.93 -9.33 15.61
CA ALA A 266 12.70 -9.14 16.83
C ALA A 266 12.70 -7.68 17.28
N ALA A 267 12.99 -7.47 18.57
CA ALA A 267 13.30 -6.17 19.11
C ALA A 267 14.77 -6.13 19.55
N TRP A 268 15.49 -5.09 19.14
CA TRP A 268 16.90 -4.88 19.45
C TRP A 268 17.07 -3.72 20.41
N ASN A 269 17.86 -3.90 21.48
CA ASN A 269 18.07 -2.86 22.48
C ASN A 269 19.43 -2.15 22.39
N GLY A 270 20.17 -2.36 21.29
CA GLY A 270 21.53 -1.85 21.09
C GLY A 270 22.65 -2.84 21.46
N LEU A 271 22.39 -3.80 22.35
CA LEU A 271 23.41 -4.76 22.81
C LEU A 271 22.96 -6.23 22.74
N LYS A 272 21.65 -6.49 22.73
CA LYS A 272 21.05 -7.83 22.72
C LYS A 272 19.78 -7.85 21.89
N TRP A 273 19.57 -8.97 21.20
CA TRP A 273 18.32 -9.28 20.48
C TRP A 273 17.36 -10.02 21.40
N THR A 274 16.12 -9.57 21.48
CA THR A 274 15.03 -10.36 22.07
C THR A 274 14.25 -10.98 20.91
N VAL A 275 14.51 -12.26 20.65
CA VAL A 275 13.92 -13.00 19.53
C VAL A 275 12.51 -13.46 19.91
N LEU A 276 11.51 -13.07 19.12
CA LEU A 276 10.17 -13.66 19.18
C LEU A 276 10.17 -14.84 18.21
N VAL A 277 10.40 -16.05 18.72
CA VAL A 277 10.36 -17.26 17.89
C VAL A 277 8.90 -17.55 17.54
N VAL A 278 8.52 -17.31 16.30
CA VAL A 278 7.28 -17.85 15.73
C VAL A 278 7.56 -19.32 15.39
N THR A 279 7.07 -20.24 16.21
CA THR A 279 7.13 -21.66 15.89
C THR A 279 6.28 -21.94 14.66
N LEU A 280 6.93 -22.38 13.58
CA LEU A 280 6.30 -23.06 12.44
C LEU A 280 5.53 -24.28 12.93
N GLY A 281 4.22 -24.11 13.16
CA GLY A 281 3.33 -25.19 13.56
C GLY A 281 1.89 -24.66 13.56
N MET A 282 1.10 -25.14 12.59
CA MET A 282 -0.34 -24.93 12.50
C MET A 282 -1.00 -25.07 13.89
N GLY A 283 -1.54 -23.97 14.37
CA GLY A 283 -2.40 -23.91 15.54
C GLY A 283 -3.02 -22.52 15.58
N TRP A 284 -4.31 -22.45 15.27
CA TRP A 284 -5.09 -21.24 15.52
C TRP A 284 -4.98 -20.89 17.00
N MET A 285 -4.23 -19.84 17.30
CA MET A 285 -4.41 -19.05 18.50
C MET A 285 -4.95 -17.69 18.08
N PRO A 286 -5.95 -17.15 18.78
CA PRO A 286 -6.46 -15.81 18.49
C PRO A 286 -5.31 -14.84 18.72
N ALA A 287 -5.04 -14.01 17.71
CA ALA A 287 -4.08 -12.93 17.84
C ALA A 287 -4.56 -12.02 18.98
N ALA A 288 -3.77 -11.94 20.06
CA ALA A 288 -3.88 -10.78 20.94
C ALA A 288 -3.50 -9.57 20.07
N ALA A 289 -4.47 -8.67 19.84
CA ALA A 289 -4.26 -7.45 19.10
C ALA A 289 -3.00 -6.75 19.62
N ALA A 290 -2.01 -6.55 18.75
CA ALA A 290 -0.80 -5.83 19.09
C ALA A 290 -1.19 -4.42 19.53
N GLN A 291 -1.10 -4.13 20.84
CA GLN A 291 -1.18 -2.76 21.32
C GLN A 291 0.03 -2.01 20.75
N GLY A 292 -0.22 -1.06 19.85
CA GLY A 292 0.81 -0.13 19.38
C GLY A 292 1.41 0.64 20.55
N ASN A 293 2.71 0.93 20.49
CA ASN A 293 3.42 1.71 21.49
C ASN A 293 3.16 3.21 21.29
N TRP A 294 1.93 3.66 21.53
CA TRP A 294 1.47 5.04 21.40
C TRP A 294 1.96 5.89 22.58
N THR A 295 2.45 7.10 22.31
CA THR A 295 2.97 7.99 23.36
C THR A 295 1.86 8.75 24.09
N ASP A 296 2.23 9.58 25.06
CA ASP A 296 1.30 10.52 25.69
C ASP A 296 0.95 11.73 24.79
N GLU A 297 1.63 11.88 23.65
CA GLU A 297 1.42 12.95 22.67
C GLU A 297 0.43 12.54 21.56
N VAL A 298 -0.14 11.34 21.61
CA VAL A 298 -1.11 10.89 20.59
C VAL A 298 -2.36 11.77 20.58
N GLU A 299 -2.67 12.28 19.39
CA GLU A 299 -3.82 13.10 19.07
C GLU A 299 -4.75 12.33 18.13
N VAL A 300 -6.05 12.43 18.36
CA VAL A 300 -7.07 11.85 17.49
C VAL A 300 -7.99 12.96 17.01
N SER A 301 -8.24 13.00 15.71
CA SER A 301 -9.13 13.98 15.09
C SER A 301 -10.12 13.31 14.15
N VAL A 302 -11.26 13.95 13.92
CA VAL A 302 -12.23 13.54 12.91
C VAL A 302 -12.08 14.48 11.71
N LEU A 303 -11.87 13.89 10.54
CA LEU A 303 -11.72 14.60 9.29
C LEU A 303 -13.04 14.63 8.54
N THR A 304 -13.43 15.81 8.06
CA THR A 304 -14.60 16.04 7.22
C THR A 304 -14.14 16.52 5.86
N GLY A 305 -14.25 15.64 4.86
CA GLY A 305 -13.89 15.93 3.49
C GLY A 305 -15.07 16.45 2.68
N SER A 306 -14.85 17.49 1.89
CA SER A 306 -15.90 18.12 1.09
C SER A 306 -16.47 17.18 0.01
N PRO A 307 -17.70 17.41 -0.48
CA PRO A 307 -18.27 16.72 -1.64
C PRO A 307 -17.37 16.67 -2.87
N GLY A 308 -17.49 15.60 -3.66
CA GLY A 308 -16.75 15.37 -4.89
C GLY A 308 -17.62 15.26 -6.15
N PRO A 309 -16.96 15.16 -7.33
CA PRO A 309 -17.63 15.12 -8.63
C PRO A 309 -18.29 13.78 -8.95
N ASP A 310 -17.85 12.69 -8.30
CA ASP A 310 -18.39 11.36 -8.52
C ASP A 310 -19.53 11.03 -7.56
N LEU A 311 -20.46 10.18 -8.00
CA LEU A 311 -21.65 9.80 -7.21
C LEU A 311 -21.31 9.24 -5.82
N TYR A 312 -20.26 8.41 -5.71
CA TYR A 312 -19.85 7.82 -4.42
C TYR A 312 -19.24 8.85 -3.45
N SER A 313 -18.81 10.00 -3.96
CA SER A 313 -18.20 11.10 -3.18
C SER A 313 -19.14 12.31 -3.06
N ALA A 314 -20.35 12.22 -3.61
CA ALA A 314 -21.25 13.36 -3.81
C ALA A 314 -21.71 14.02 -2.50
N TRP A 315 -21.59 13.32 -1.37
CA TRP A 315 -21.99 13.81 -0.05
C TRP A 315 -20.80 14.11 0.87
N GLY A 316 -19.58 14.04 0.33
CA GLY A 316 -18.35 14.15 1.12
C GLY A 316 -17.93 12.81 1.70
N HIS A 317 -16.98 12.84 2.64
CA HIS A 317 -16.49 11.64 3.30
C HIS A 317 -15.88 11.97 4.68
N THR A 318 -15.86 10.98 5.57
CA THR A 318 -15.30 11.11 6.92
C THR A 318 -14.20 10.08 7.15
N ALA A 319 -13.14 10.49 7.86
CA ALA A 319 -12.11 9.59 8.35
C ALA A 319 -11.70 9.98 9.78
N ILE A 320 -11.16 9.03 10.54
CA ILE A 320 -10.52 9.32 11.84
C ILE A 320 -9.02 9.39 11.59
N ARG A 321 -8.38 10.51 11.95
CA ARG A 321 -6.92 10.65 11.88
C ARG A 321 -6.33 10.44 13.27
N VAL A 322 -5.24 9.69 13.31
CA VAL A 322 -4.45 9.43 14.51
C VAL A 322 -3.05 9.95 14.23
N PHE A 323 -2.67 11.00 14.93
CA PHE A 323 -1.38 11.65 14.81
C PHE A 323 -0.62 11.54 16.14
N ASP A 324 0.56 10.95 16.13
CA ASP A 324 1.40 10.83 17.32
C ASP A 324 2.78 11.41 17.03
N PRO A 325 3.02 12.69 17.35
CA PRO A 325 4.31 13.35 17.13
C PRO A 325 5.40 12.85 18.10
N GLY A 326 5.02 12.21 19.20
CA GLY A 326 5.95 11.66 20.18
C GLY A 326 6.60 10.35 19.73
N GLN A 327 6.00 9.67 18.74
CA GLN A 327 6.67 8.57 18.05
C GLN A 327 7.78 9.11 17.15
N THR A 328 8.85 8.33 16.98
CA THR A 328 9.92 8.64 16.04
C THR A 328 9.95 7.53 15.00
N PRO A 329 9.42 7.78 13.80
CA PRO A 329 8.88 9.06 13.33
C PRO A 329 7.49 9.36 13.90
N PRO A 330 7.02 10.60 13.72
CA PRO A 330 5.62 10.92 13.92
C PRO A 330 4.75 9.96 13.10
N VAL A 331 3.81 9.33 13.78
CA VAL A 331 2.83 8.47 13.14
C VAL A 331 1.65 9.33 12.72
N ASP A 332 1.19 9.18 11.48
CA ASP A 332 0.05 9.95 10.95
C ASP A 332 -0.82 9.05 10.06
N TRP A 333 -1.77 8.35 10.69
CA TRP A 333 -2.66 7.39 10.03
C TRP A 333 -4.07 7.94 9.88
N THR A 334 -4.73 7.57 8.79
CA THR A 334 -6.17 7.73 8.62
C THR A 334 -6.87 6.37 8.64
N TYR A 335 -7.98 6.32 9.36
CA TYR A 335 -8.90 5.20 9.47
C TYR A 335 -10.18 5.55 8.72
N ASN A 336 -10.43 4.81 7.64
CA ASN A 336 -11.46 5.11 6.66
C ASN A 336 -12.49 3.96 6.58
N TYR A 337 -13.73 4.23 6.97
CA TYR A 337 -14.84 3.26 6.90
C TYR A 337 -15.56 3.22 5.54
N GLY A 338 -15.12 4.00 4.54
CA GLY A 338 -15.73 4.13 3.22
C GLY A 338 -15.21 3.16 2.16
N THR A 339 -14.38 2.18 2.50
CA THR A 339 -13.77 1.27 1.53
C THR A 339 -14.62 0.02 1.29
N PHE A 340 -14.72 -0.42 0.05
CA PHE A 340 -15.43 -1.65 -0.35
C PHE A 340 -14.61 -2.45 -1.36
N GLU A 341 -14.87 -3.76 -1.48
CA GLU A 341 -14.20 -4.65 -2.43
C GLU A 341 -15.16 -5.13 -3.53
N PHE A 342 -14.68 -5.13 -4.77
CA PHE A 342 -15.36 -5.75 -5.90
C PHE A 342 -15.04 -7.25 -5.92
N GLY A 343 -15.89 -8.06 -5.30
CA GLY A 343 -15.73 -9.53 -5.22
C GLY A 343 -16.89 -10.31 -5.85
N GLU A 344 -16.81 -11.65 -5.79
CA GLU A 344 -17.88 -12.53 -6.29
C GLU A 344 -19.25 -12.20 -5.65
N GLY A 345 -20.28 -12.09 -6.49
CA GLY A 345 -21.63 -11.76 -6.06
C GLY A 345 -21.85 -10.31 -5.63
N PHE A 346 -20.90 -9.39 -5.88
CA PHE A 346 -21.05 -7.96 -5.61
C PHE A 346 -22.35 -7.40 -6.19
N TYR A 347 -22.60 -7.59 -7.50
CA TYR A 347 -23.81 -7.07 -8.14
C TYR A 347 -25.10 -7.68 -7.58
N LEU A 348 -25.07 -8.95 -7.18
CA LEU A 348 -26.22 -9.64 -6.60
C LEU A 348 -26.55 -9.07 -5.20
N ARG A 349 -25.52 -8.79 -4.40
CA ARG A 349 -25.61 -8.18 -3.07
C ARG A 349 -25.99 -6.70 -3.13
N PHE A 350 -25.41 -5.95 -4.08
CA PHE A 350 -25.77 -4.57 -4.39
C PHE A 350 -27.26 -4.46 -4.75
N MET A 351 -27.78 -5.32 -5.64
CA MET A 351 -29.21 -5.36 -5.98
C MET A 351 -30.11 -5.72 -4.79
N ARG A 352 -29.61 -6.45 -3.80
CA ARG A 352 -30.32 -6.80 -2.56
C ARG A 352 -30.20 -5.72 -1.47
N GLY A 353 -29.37 -4.69 -1.67
CA GLY A 353 -29.08 -3.64 -0.69
C GLY A 353 -28.17 -4.07 0.46
N GLU A 354 -27.40 -5.16 0.28
CA GLU A 354 -26.48 -5.72 1.27
C GLU A 354 -25.04 -5.39 0.86
N LEU A 355 -24.58 -4.16 1.10
CA LEU A 355 -23.19 -3.78 0.80
C LEU A 355 -22.33 -3.94 2.05
N ASN A 356 -21.24 -4.69 1.92
CA ASN A 356 -20.26 -4.79 2.99
C ASN A 356 -19.15 -3.78 2.73
N TYR A 357 -18.96 -2.88 3.68
CA TYR A 357 -17.84 -1.95 3.71
C TYR A 357 -16.80 -2.48 4.69
N ARG A 358 -15.59 -1.96 4.59
CA ARG A 358 -14.52 -2.29 5.51
C ARG A 358 -13.74 -1.07 5.94
N LEU A 359 -13.24 -1.14 7.17
CA LEU A 359 -12.23 -0.23 7.65
C LEU A 359 -10.94 -0.43 6.85
N ALA A 360 -10.44 0.66 6.26
CA ALA A 360 -9.12 0.77 5.69
C ALA A 360 -8.26 1.69 6.56
N LYS A 361 -6.96 1.43 6.55
CA LYS A 361 -5.93 2.23 7.23
C LYS A 361 -4.90 2.64 6.19
N SER A 362 -4.59 3.93 6.10
CA SER A 362 -3.59 4.46 5.17
C SER A 362 -2.93 5.72 5.73
N PRO A 363 -1.74 6.14 5.24
CA PRO A 363 -1.12 7.36 5.73
C PRO A 363 -2.00 8.58 5.44
N PHE A 364 -2.03 9.56 6.34
CA PHE A 364 -2.78 10.81 6.12
C PHE A 364 -2.36 11.54 4.83
N SER A 365 -1.07 11.48 4.49
CA SER A 365 -0.54 12.03 3.24
C SER A 365 -1.20 11.44 1.97
N SER A 366 -1.68 10.20 2.02
CA SER A 366 -2.40 9.60 0.89
C SER A 366 -3.79 10.19 0.72
N LEU A 367 -4.53 10.38 1.83
CA LEU A 367 -5.81 11.08 1.82
C LEU A 367 -5.64 12.53 1.34
N GLN A 368 -4.61 13.22 1.84
CA GLN A 368 -4.34 14.62 1.48
C GLN A 368 -4.07 14.76 -0.02
N ARG A 369 -3.24 13.88 -0.61
CA ARG A 369 -2.97 13.87 -2.07
C ARG A 369 -4.23 13.66 -2.90
N GLU A 370 -5.10 12.74 -2.50
CA GLU A 370 -6.38 12.48 -3.19
C GLU A 370 -7.26 13.73 -3.21
N TYR A 371 -7.42 14.39 -2.06
CA TYR A 371 -8.26 15.58 -1.95
C TYR A 371 -7.67 16.77 -2.71
N MET A 372 -6.34 16.94 -2.69
CA MET A 372 -5.66 17.94 -3.53
C MET A 372 -5.90 17.68 -5.02
N HIS A 373 -5.79 16.43 -5.47
CA HIS A 373 -5.99 16.05 -6.87
C HIS A 373 -7.40 16.39 -7.37
N PHE A 374 -8.42 16.17 -6.54
CA PHE A 374 -9.81 16.46 -6.88
C PHE A 374 -10.28 17.87 -6.49
N GLU A 375 -9.38 18.76 -6.06
CA GLU A 375 -9.70 20.12 -5.64
C GLU A 375 -10.73 20.18 -4.48
N ARG A 376 -10.70 19.19 -3.60
CA ARG A 376 -11.61 19.02 -2.46
C ARG A 376 -10.99 19.55 -1.17
N ALA A 377 -11.84 19.99 -0.25
CA ALA A 377 -11.44 20.46 1.07
C ALA A 377 -11.35 19.33 2.09
N ILE A 378 -10.48 19.52 3.10
CA ILE A 378 -10.43 18.71 4.32
C ILE A 378 -10.52 19.66 5.52
N LEU A 379 -11.54 19.44 6.35
CA LEU A 379 -11.67 20.05 7.65
C LEU A 379 -11.27 19.04 8.73
N GLU A 380 -10.61 19.49 9.78
CA GLU A 380 -10.20 18.67 10.92
C GLU A 380 -10.87 19.14 12.21
N GLN A 381 -11.40 18.21 12.99
CA GLN A 381 -11.85 18.45 14.36
C GLN A 381 -11.01 17.61 15.32
N PRO A 382 -10.00 18.20 15.99
CA PRO A 382 -9.27 17.54 17.05
C PRO A 382 -10.21 17.17 18.20
N LEU A 383 -10.08 15.94 18.71
CA LEU A 383 -10.82 15.48 19.86
C LEU A 383 -10.03 15.78 21.13
N ALA A 384 -10.66 16.47 22.08
CA ALA A 384 -10.10 16.82 23.39
C ALA A 384 -10.08 15.59 24.32
N LEU A 385 -9.26 14.60 23.98
CA LEU A 385 -9.10 13.35 24.73
C LEU A 385 -7.92 13.45 25.71
N SER A 386 -8.03 12.75 26.84
CA SER A 386 -6.84 12.46 27.65
C SER A 386 -5.91 11.49 26.90
N PRO A 387 -4.61 11.44 27.20
CA PRO A 387 -3.70 10.47 26.57
C PRO A 387 -4.18 9.02 26.68
N ASP A 388 -4.77 8.64 27.82
CA ASP A 388 -5.33 7.31 28.03
C ASP A 388 -6.57 7.05 27.15
N ASP A 389 -7.46 8.05 27.02
CA ASP A 389 -8.65 7.95 26.18
C ASP A 389 -8.30 7.91 24.68
N ALA A 390 -7.31 8.70 24.27
CA ALA A 390 -6.78 8.66 22.91
C ALA A 390 -6.20 7.28 22.60
N ARG A 391 -5.35 6.73 23.48
CA ARG A 391 -4.84 5.36 23.34
C ARG A 391 -5.93 4.29 23.32
N ALA A 392 -6.98 4.43 24.13
CA ALA A 392 -8.11 3.50 24.13
C ALA A 392 -8.86 3.50 22.78
N LEU A 393 -9.09 4.69 22.22
CA LEU A 393 -9.70 4.85 20.90
C LEU A 393 -8.82 4.24 19.80
N VAL A 394 -7.51 4.50 19.84
CA VAL A 394 -6.59 3.93 18.86
C VAL A 394 -6.50 2.40 18.99
N ALA A 395 -6.47 1.86 20.21
CA ALA A 395 -6.48 0.41 20.43
C ALA A 395 -7.74 -0.25 19.83
N TYR A 396 -8.90 0.41 19.93
CA TYR A 396 -10.12 -0.06 19.27
C TYR A 396 -9.99 -0.01 17.76
N LEU A 397 -9.45 1.07 17.18
CA LEU A 397 -9.27 1.20 15.74
C LEU A 397 -8.31 0.13 15.18
N GLU A 398 -7.22 -0.18 15.88
CA GLU A 398 -6.29 -1.26 15.50
C GLU A 398 -6.96 -2.63 15.60
N TRP A 399 -7.71 -2.90 16.68
CA TRP A 399 -8.52 -4.12 16.80
C TRP A 399 -9.54 -4.23 15.68
N ASN A 400 -10.22 -3.14 15.36
CA ASN A 400 -11.23 -3.09 14.32
C ASN A 400 -10.62 -3.22 12.92
N TYR A 401 -9.35 -2.87 12.72
CA TYR A 401 -8.66 -3.01 11.44
C TYR A 401 -8.27 -4.47 11.11
N LEU A 402 -8.26 -5.37 12.10
CA LEU A 402 -7.99 -6.79 11.88
C LEU A 402 -8.94 -7.41 10.84
N PRO A 403 -8.49 -8.36 10.00
CA PRO A 403 -9.29 -8.94 8.92
C PRO A 403 -10.68 -9.44 9.34
N GLU A 404 -10.77 -10.02 10.54
CA GLU A 404 -12.00 -10.55 11.14
C GLU A 404 -12.97 -9.49 11.66
N ASN A 405 -12.49 -8.28 11.97
CA ASN A 405 -13.28 -7.23 12.62
C ASN A 405 -13.59 -6.05 11.69
N ARG A 406 -12.84 -5.90 10.59
CA ARG A 406 -12.89 -4.69 9.76
C ARG A 406 -14.12 -4.56 8.88
N VAL A 407 -14.86 -5.65 8.64
CA VAL A 407 -16.00 -5.68 7.72
C VAL A 407 -17.30 -5.39 8.45
N TYR A 408 -18.14 -4.52 7.87
CA TYR A 408 -19.46 -4.19 8.42
C TYR A 408 -20.52 -4.07 7.33
N ALA A 409 -21.79 -4.29 7.72
CA ALA A 409 -22.93 -4.11 6.83
C ALA A 409 -23.26 -2.63 6.69
N TYR A 410 -23.00 -2.06 5.52
CA TYR A 410 -23.24 -0.66 5.20
C TYR A 410 -24.73 -0.37 5.11
N LYS A 411 -25.17 0.67 5.80
CA LYS A 411 -26.52 1.21 5.73
C LYS A 411 -26.44 2.71 5.52
N PHE A 412 -26.91 3.17 4.37
CA PHE A 412 -26.68 4.54 3.91
C PHE A 412 -27.10 5.63 4.92
N PHE A 413 -28.22 5.46 5.63
CA PHE A 413 -28.72 6.46 6.59
C PHE A 413 -28.34 6.17 8.04
N GLU A 414 -28.15 4.91 8.38
CA GLU A 414 -27.96 4.49 9.77
C GLU A 414 -26.49 4.24 10.10
N ASP A 415 -25.74 3.68 9.16
CA ASP A 415 -24.46 3.05 9.45
C ASP A 415 -23.49 3.10 8.26
N ASN A 416 -22.89 4.27 8.06
CA ASN A 416 -22.03 4.61 6.94
C ASN A 416 -20.68 5.17 7.43
N CYS A 417 -19.81 5.63 6.53
CA CYS A 417 -18.47 6.11 6.91
C CYS A 417 -18.48 7.27 7.93
N SER A 418 -19.54 8.07 7.95
CA SER A 418 -19.73 9.20 8.86
C SER A 418 -20.38 8.74 10.17
N SER A 419 -21.58 8.17 10.12
CA SER A 419 -22.31 7.77 11.35
C SER A 419 -21.59 6.66 12.14
N ARG A 420 -20.76 5.84 11.47
CA ARG A 420 -19.92 4.82 12.13
C ARG A 420 -18.96 5.43 13.14
N VAL A 421 -18.50 6.67 12.97
CA VAL A 421 -17.62 7.33 13.95
C VAL A 421 -18.28 7.44 15.31
N LEU A 422 -19.58 7.77 15.39
CA LEU A 422 -20.31 7.80 16.65
C LEU A 422 -20.43 6.41 17.28
N THR A 423 -20.58 5.37 16.44
CA THR A 423 -20.60 3.98 16.91
C THR A 423 -19.25 3.59 17.53
N VAL A 424 -18.15 3.99 16.91
CA VAL A 424 -16.78 3.75 17.41
C VAL A 424 -16.57 4.46 18.75
N LEU A 425 -16.92 5.74 18.85
CA LEU A 425 -16.76 6.53 20.08
C LEU A 425 -17.59 5.95 21.23
N HIS A 426 -18.84 5.57 20.97
CA HIS A 426 -19.69 4.90 21.95
C HIS A 426 -19.13 3.52 22.36
N ALA A 427 -18.59 2.75 21.42
CA ALA A 427 -18.01 1.44 21.72
C ALA A 427 -16.76 1.54 22.61
N VAL A 428 -15.96 2.60 22.46
CA VAL A 428 -14.74 2.84 23.24
C VAL A 428 -15.05 3.38 24.63
N PHE A 429 -15.91 4.40 24.70
CA PHE A 429 -16.10 5.18 25.93
C PHE A 429 -17.35 4.78 26.73
N GLY A 430 -18.28 4.05 26.13
CA GLY A 430 -19.50 3.56 26.79
C GLY A 430 -20.31 4.69 27.42
N ASP A 431 -20.71 4.51 28.67
CA ASP A 431 -21.56 5.46 29.41
C ASP A 431 -20.91 6.83 29.65
N ARG A 432 -19.58 6.96 29.48
CA ARG A 432 -18.86 8.24 29.59
C ARG A 432 -19.14 9.17 28.41
N TRP A 433 -19.57 8.59 27.28
CA TRP A 433 -19.80 9.29 26.03
C TRP A 433 -21.25 9.70 25.87
N ASP A 434 -21.48 11.00 25.70
CA ASP A 434 -22.74 11.56 25.24
C ASP A 434 -22.53 12.15 23.86
N SER A 435 -23.14 11.56 22.85
CA SER A 435 -23.08 12.04 21.47
C SER A 435 -23.80 13.37 21.25
N GLY A 436 -24.59 13.84 22.21
CA GLY A 436 -25.35 15.09 22.09
C GLY A 436 -26.54 14.99 21.12
N CYS A 437 -27.00 13.78 20.79
CA CYS A 437 -28.03 13.55 19.75
C CYS A 437 -29.35 14.30 20.02
N ALA A 438 -29.66 14.61 21.29
CA ALA A 438 -30.87 15.34 21.65
C ALA A 438 -30.88 16.78 21.13
N ALA A 439 -29.70 17.35 20.87
CA ALA A 439 -29.50 18.68 20.32
C ALA A 439 -29.24 18.66 18.80
N ASP A 440 -29.48 17.55 18.12
CA ASP A 440 -29.30 17.43 16.67
C ASP A 440 -30.18 18.47 15.96
N ALA A 441 -29.55 19.42 15.29
CA ALA A 441 -30.20 20.55 14.63
C ALA A 441 -31.11 20.11 13.46
N ALA A 442 -30.93 18.88 12.97
CA ALA A 442 -31.72 18.33 11.87
C ALA A 442 -32.95 17.53 12.33
N LEU A 443 -33.27 17.52 13.64
CA LEU A 443 -34.50 16.90 14.13
C LEU A 443 -35.73 17.51 13.44
N GLY A 444 -36.60 16.64 12.91
CA GLY A 444 -37.81 17.06 12.19
C GLY A 444 -37.59 17.30 10.68
N VAL A 445 -36.38 17.11 10.16
CA VAL A 445 -36.08 17.12 8.72
C VAL A 445 -36.04 15.68 8.20
N THR A 446 -36.52 15.44 6.98
CA THR A 446 -36.42 14.13 6.33
C THR A 446 -35.02 13.91 5.74
N TYR A 447 -34.59 12.65 5.61
CA TYR A 447 -33.31 12.36 4.96
C TYR A 447 -33.25 12.89 3.51
N ARG A 448 -34.37 12.89 2.78
CA ARG A 448 -34.46 13.44 1.42
C ARG A 448 -34.20 14.94 1.40
N GLU A 449 -34.79 15.69 2.33
CA GLU A 449 -34.57 17.12 2.45
C GLU A 449 -33.12 17.43 2.80
N ALA A 450 -32.50 16.64 3.67
CA ALA A 450 -31.08 16.77 4.03
C ALA A 450 -30.13 16.51 2.85
N LEU A 451 -30.48 15.57 1.95
CA LEU A 451 -29.68 15.27 0.76
C LEU A 451 -29.80 16.31 -0.36
N ARG A 452 -30.86 17.13 -0.36
CA ARG A 452 -31.16 18.05 -1.46
C ARG A 452 -30.00 19.01 -1.78
N PRO A 453 -29.30 19.66 -0.83
CA PRO A 453 -28.19 20.57 -1.14
C PRO A 453 -27.03 19.94 -1.91
N TYR A 454 -26.81 18.63 -1.79
CA TYR A 454 -25.70 17.91 -2.44
C TYR A 454 -26.02 17.50 -3.87
N MET A 455 -27.31 17.37 -4.20
CA MET A 455 -27.78 16.86 -5.48
C MET A 455 -28.48 17.93 -6.31
N HIS A 456 -28.84 19.07 -5.69
CA HIS A 456 -29.64 20.12 -6.30
C HIS A 456 -29.06 20.60 -7.63
N GLY A 457 -29.82 20.42 -8.71
CA GLY A 457 -29.44 20.83 -10.05
C GLY A 457 -28.79 19.73 -10.89
N ASP A 458 -28.75 18.48 -10.43
CA ASP A 458 -28.43 17.34 -11.29
C ASP A 458 -29.65 16.43 -11.39
N ALA A 459 -30.46 16.63 -12.44
CA ALA A 459 -31.74 15.94 -12.59
C ALA A 459 -31.58 14.40 -12.67
N TRP A 460 -30.43 13.91 -13.14
CA TRP A 460 -30.14 12.47 -13.21
C TRP A 460 -29.79 11.90 -11.85
N ILE A 461 -28.95 12.58 -11.07
CA ILE A 461 -28.64 12.18 -9.70
C ILE A 461 -29.89 12.28 -8.82
N GLU A 462 -30.64 13.38 -8.89
CA GLU A 462 -31.89 13.56 -8.12
C GLU A 462 -32.88 12.44 -8.42
N THR A 463 -33.18 12.19 -9.70
CA THR A 463 -34.15 11.15 -10.09
C THR A 463 -33.64 9.75 -9.75
N GLY A 464 -32.34 9.48 -9.93
CA GLY A 464 -31.73 8.19 -9.61
C GLY A 464 -31.74 7.89 -8.12
N ILE A 465 -31.35 8.85 -7.29
CA ILE A 465 -31.35 8.73 -5.83
C ILE A 465 -32.79 8.66 -5.29
N ASP A 466 -33.70 9.44 -5.85
CA ASP A 466 -35.12 9.37 -5.48
C ASP A 466 -35.70 7.98 -5.74
N PHE A 467 -35.33 7.37 -6.87
CA PHE A 467 -35.73 6.01 -7.22
C PHE A 467 -35.08 4.94 -6.32
N ILE A 468 -33.77 5.05 -6.07
CA ILE A 468 -33.01 4.05 -5.29
C ILE A 468 -33.37 4.09 -3.80
N LEU A 469 -33.41 5.28 -3.20
CA LEU A 469 -33.69 5.43 -1.77
C LEU A 469 -35.20 5.34 -1.48
N GLY A 470 -36.03 5.73 -2.44
CA GLY A 470 -37.47 5.57 -2.39
C GLY A 470 -38.09 6.16 -1.10
N PRO A 471 -39.15 5.52 -0.56
CA PRO A 471 -39.83 6.01 0.66
C PRO A 471 -38.98 6.02 1.93
N ARG A 472 -37.80 5.37 1.94
CA ARG A 472 -36.93 5.37 3.12
C ARG A 472 -36.31 6.75 3.36
N ALA A 473 -36.06 7.52 2.29
CA ALA A 473 -35.55 8.88 2.40
C ALA A 473 -36.58 9.87 2.96
N ASP A 474 -37.88 9.56 2.89
CA ASP A 474 -38.95 10.43 3.41
C ASP A 474 -39.19 10.26 4.93
N ARG A 475 -38.40 9.41 5.59
CA ARG A 475 -38.44 9.26 7.04
C ARG A 475 -37.82 10.47 7.71
N LEU A 476 -38.42 10.91 8.81
CA LEU A 476 -37.82 11.88 9.70
C LEU A 476 -36.55 11.31 10.32
N MET A 477 -35.50 12.11 10.32
CA MET A 477 -34.25 11.77 11.00
C MET A 477 -34.50 11.51 12.48
N GLN A 478 -33.97 10.38 12.96
CA GLN A 478 -33.91 10.06 14.38
C GLN A 478 -32.83 10.93 15.06
N PRO A 479 -32.72 10.93 16.40
CA PRO A 479 -31.58 11.59 17.07
C PRO A 479 -30.23 11.10 16.52
N CYS A 480 -29.30 12.03 16.28
CA CYS A 480 -28.05 11.82 15.52
C CYS A 480 -28.25 11.42 14.05
N GLY A 481 -29.46 11.57 13.52
CA GLY A 481 -29.79 11.20 12.15
C GLY A 481 -29.02 12.04 11.14
N SER A 482 -28.60 13.27 11.47
CA SER A 482 -27.76 14.11 10.61
C SER A 482 -26.34 13.56 10.42
N SER A 483 -25.84 12.73 11.35
CA SER A 483 -24.48 12.18 11.31
C SER A 483 -24.21 11.26 10.13
N PHE A 484 -25.24 10.86 9.37
CA PHE A 484 -25.06 10.16 8.11
C PHE A 484 -24.33 11.01 7.06
N LEU A 485 -24.35 12.34 7.20
CA LEU A 485 -23.59 13.28 6.39
C LEU A 485 -22.34 13.74 7.16
N PRO A 486 -21.17 13.85 6.51
CA PRO A 486 -19.92 14.28 7.14
C PRO A 486 -20.01 15.62 7.89
N ASP A 487 -20.65 16.63 7.31
CA ASP A 487 -20.84 17.93 7.94
C ASP A 487 -21.92 17.91 9.02
N GLY A 488 -22.92 17.03 8.91
CA GLY A 488 -23.85 16.75 10.00
C GLY A 488 -23.16 16.13 11.21
N LEU A 489 -22.27 15.15 10.99
CA LEU A 489 -21.41 14.58 12.04
C LEU A 489 -20.51 15.66 12.65
N MET A 490 -19.89 16.49 11.82
CA MET A 490 -19.02 17.58 12.26
C MET A 490 -19.74 18.55 13.22
N GLN A 491 -20.98 18.90 12.90
CA GLN A 491 -21.84 19.70 13.79
C GLN A 491 -22.23 18.91 15.05
N GLN A 492 -22.56 17.63 14.91
CA GLN A 492 -22.94 16.77 16.02
C GLN A 492 -21.83 16.64 17.07
N LEU A 493 -20.57 16.52 16.63
CA LEU A 493 -19.41 16.42 17.53
C LEU A 493 -19.19 17.67 18.38
N GLN A 494 -19.62 18.86 17.94
CA GLN A 494 -19.52 20.09 18.74
C GLN A 494 -20.42 20.04 19.99
N ASN A 495 -21.51 19.29 19.92
CA ASN A 495 -22.44 19.09 21.03
C ASN A 495 -22.10 17.86 21.88
N ALA A 496 -21.17 17.03 21.44
CA ALA A 496 -20.81 15.80 22.12
C ALA A 496 -19.91 16.07 23.33
N THR A 497 -20.09 15.25 24.37
CA THR A 497 -19.30 15.33 25.59
C THR A 497 -18.73 13.98 26.02
N LEU A 498 -17.54 14.02 26.62
CA LEU A 498 -16.90 12.90 27.29
C LEU A 498 -16.71 13.27 28.76
N ASP A 499 -17.25 12.49 29.68
CA ASP A 499 -17.30 12.80 31.12
C ASP A 499 -17.87 14.21 31.42
N GLY A 500 -18.87 14.62 30.63
CA GLY A 500 -19.53 15.93 30.73
C GLY A 500 -18.69 17.11 30.23
N ARG A 501 -17.54 16.88 29.60
CA ARG A 501 -16.70 17.90 28.95
C ARG A 501 -16.87 17.84 27.44
N SER A 502 -16.94 18.98 26.77
CA SER A 502 -17.01 19.03 25.31
C SER A 502 -15.81 18.31 24.68
N VAL A 503 -16.07 17.44 23.71
CA VAL A 503 -15.06 16.58 23.10
C VAL A 503 -14.44 17.18 21.83
N ALA A 504 -15.11 18.09 21.14
CA ALA A 504 -14.61 18.65 19.89
C ALA A 504 -14.89 20.14 19.80
N GLY A 505 -13.88 20.88 19.34
CA GLY A 505 -13.97 22.32 19.06
C GLY A 505 -14.53 22.64 17.66
N PRO A 506 -14.43 23.91 17.23
CA PRO A 506 -14.71 24.28 15.85
C PRO A 506 -13.75 23.53 14.90
N ALA A 507 -14.21 23.22 13.69
CA ALA A 507 -13.40 22.57 12.69
C ALA A 507 -12.35 23.55 12.11
N GLU A 508 -11.13 23.06 11.94
CA GLU A 508 -10.01 23.79 11.35
C GLU A 508 -9.79 23.37 9.89
N GLU A 509 -9.42 24.31 9.03
CA GLU A 509 -9.15 24.03 7.62
C GLU A 509 -7.73 23.47 7.45
N LEU A 510 -7.62 22.15 7.19
CA LEU A 510 -6.35 21.54 6.80
C LEU A 510 -6.05 21.71 5.30
N LEU A 511 -7.10 21.65 4.48
CA LEU A 511 -7.02 21.88 3.04
C LEU A 511 -8.23 22.73 2.63
N PRO A 512 -8.02 23.98 2.16
CA PRO A 512 -9.11 24.89 1.87
C PRO A 512 -9.89 24.47 0.61
N PRO A 513 -11.20 24.75 0.53
CA PRO A 513 -12.02 24.40 -0.61
C PRO A 513 -11.64 25.25 -1.84
N GLN A 514 -11.25 24.60 -2.94
CA GLN A 514 -10.99 25.27 -4.22
C GLN A 514 -12.28 25.47 -5.04
N ARG A 515 -13.41 24.92 -4.57
CA ARG A 515 -14.76 25.01 -5.17
C ARG A 515 -15.80 25.24 -4.08
N SER A 516 -17.02 25.62 -4.47
CA SER A 516 -18.15 25.69 -3.53
C SER A 516 -18.35 24.35 -2.81
N TRP A 517 -18.63 24.39 -1.51
CA TRP A 517 -18.86 23.21 -0.68
C TRP A 517 -20.01 22.34 -1.22
N PHE A 518 -21.07 22.99 -1.69
CA PHE A 518 -22.19 22.34 -2.38
C PHE A 518 -22.05 22.47 -3.89
N ARG A 519 -22.59 21.49 -4.62
CA ARG A 519 -22.62 21.52 -6.09
C ARG A 519 -23.33 22.79 -6.58
N SER A 520 -22.73 23.43 -7.58
CA SER A 520 -23.38 24.50 -8.33
C SER A 520 -24.46 23.93 -9.25
N VAL A 521 -25.59 24.64 -9.36
CA VAL A 521 -26.74 24.23 -10.19
C VAL A 521 -26.33 24.11 -11.66
N VAL A 522 -26.46 22.91 -12.25
CA VAL A 522 -26.33 22.70 -13.68
C VAL A 522 -27.74 22.63 -14.29
N TYR A 523 -28.17 23.66 -15.01
CA TYR A 523 -29.52 23.63 -15.61
C TYR A 523 -29.66 22.43 -16.57
N THR A 524 -30.54 21.47 -16.24
CA THR A 524 -30.86 20.34 -17.12
C THR A 524 -32.07 20.72 -17.98
N PRO A 525 -31.94 20.81 -19.32
CA PRO A 525 -33.08 21.11 -20.20
C PRO A 525 -34.20 20.06 -20.05
N ALA A 526 -35.46 20.48 -20.18
CA ALA A 526 -36.61 19.59 -20.01
C ALA A 526 -36.57 18.31 -20.88
N LEU A 527 -36.03 18.40 -22.10
CA LEU A 527 -35.87 17.25 -23.02
C LEU A 527 -34.79 16.25 -22.57
N ALA A 528 -33.83 16.71 -21.75
CA ALA A 528 -32.79 15.88 -21.17
C ALA A 528 -33.15 15.38 -19.75
N HIS A 529 -34.33 15.76 -19.23
CA HIS A 529 -34.77 15.39 -17.89
C HIS A 529 -35.23 13.92 -17.87
N PRO A 530 -34.69 13.07 -16.98
CA PRO A 530 -35.00 11.63 -16.95
C PRO A 530 -36.48 11.30 -16.72
N MET A 531 -37.18 12.09 -15.90
CA MET A 531 -38.63 11.90 -15.69
C MET A 531 -39.47 12.03 -16.97
N LEU A 532 -39.05 12.87 -17.93
CA LEU A 532 -39.74 12.96 -19.22
C LEU A 532 -39.66 11.62 -19.97
N TRP A 533 -38.47 11.03 -20.02
CA TRP A 533 -38.26 9.73 -20.68
C TRP A 533 -38.98 8.59 -19.96
N CYS A 534 -38.98 8.59 -18.62
CA CYS A 534 -39.75 7.63 -17.83
C CYS A 534 -41.26 7.74 -18.14
N ALA A 535 -41.80 8.96 -18.23
CA ALA A 535 -43.19 9.19 -18.59
C ALA A 535 -43.49 8.73 -20.03
N LEU A 536 -42.61 9.00 -20.99
CA LEU A 536 -42.76 8.56 -22.38
C LEU A 536 -42.76 7.02 -22.50
N VAL A 537 -41.89 6.33 -21.76
CA VAL A 537 -41.87 4.86 -21.70
C VAL A 537 -43.14 4.30 -21.05
N LEU A 538 -43.62 4.90 -19.95
CA LEU A 538 -44.88 4.53 -19.31
C LEU A 538 -46.09 4.73 -20.25
N ILE A 539 -46.14 5.84 -20.96
CA ILE A 539 -47.20 6.10 -21.96
C ILE A 539 -47.11 5.07 -23.09
N TRP A 540 -45.92 4.80 -23.61
CA TRP A 540 -45.73 3.83 -24.69
C TRP A 540 -46.12 2.40 -24.25
N THR A 541 -45.71 1.97 -23.07
CA THR A 541 -46.07 0.65 -22.51
C THR A 541 -47.56 0.53 -22.22
N LEU A 542 -48.21 1.59 -21.74
CA LEU A 542 -49.66 1.66 -21.56
C LEU A 542 -50.39 1.53 -22.90
N VAL A 543 -49.98 2.32 -23.91
CA VAL A 543 -50.55 2.27 -25.26
C VAL A 543 -50.38 0.89 -25.89
N TRP A 544 -49.19 0.29 -25.76
CA TRP A 544 -48.91 -1.05 -26.24
C TRP A 544 -49.79 -2.11 -25.55
N SER A 545 -49.93 -2.03 -24.23
CA SER A 545 -50.74 -2.95 -23.44
C SER A 545 -52.24 -2.86 -23.78
N VAL A 546 -52.76 -1.63 -23.94
CA VAL A 546 -54.14 -1.39 -24.36
C VAL A 546 -54.38 -1.90 -25.78
N ARG A 547 -53.46 -1.65 -26.73
CA ARG A 547 -53.55 -2.19 -28.09
C ARG A 547 -53.59 -3.72 -28.10
N ARG A 548 -52.74 -4.37 -27.31
CA ARG A 548 -52.70 -5.83 -27.19
C ARG A 548 -53.99 -6.41 -26.59
N LEU A 549 -54.57 -5.75 -25.59
CA LEU A 549 -55.86 -6.14 -25.01
C LEU A 549 -57.02 -5.98 -26.00
N LEU A 550 -57.00 -4.93 -26.83
CA LEU A 550 -58.00 -4.69 -27.86
C LEU A 550 -57.87 -5.63 -29.08
N SER A 551 -56.67 -6.14 -29.38
CA SER A 551 -56.44 -7.11 -30.46
C SER A 551 -56.74 -8.57 -30.08
N HIS A 552 -56.98 -8.86 -28.80
CA HIS A 552 -57.33 -10.18 -28.28
C HIS A 552 -58.83 -10.30 -27.88
N ARG A 553 -59.64 -9.29 -28.20
CA ARG A 553 -61.11 -9.35 -28.23
C ARG A 553 -61.56 -9.36 -29.68
#